data_AF-A0A1Q7Y7S2-F1
#
_entry.id   AF-A0A1Q7Y7S2-F1
#
_cell.length_a   1.000
_cell.length_b   1.000
_cell.length_c   1.000
_cell.angle_alpha   90.00
_cell.angle_beta   90.00
_cell.angle_gamma   90.00
#
_symmetry.space_group_name_H-M   'P 1'
#
loop_
_entity.id
_entity.type
_entity.pdbx_description
1 polymer ?
#
loop_
_entity_poly.entity_id
_entity_poly.type
_entity_poly.pdbx_seq_one_letter_code
_entity_poly.pdbx_strand_id
1 'polypeptide(L)'
;MSLPFNMPAGLTPEAQRELERWDEDRQALIVQIKAIPLRILVWGPSSASPSPAAIKRVQIRDALVAEGFLAVFSEIWADAASGLSQKTNELTQALTAHLIIILIEGSPGALAEMHDFSSREDIARKMLVMCPRKYSDGYSIKGAGAILNVAFGNLDLYQDGEIENCNVLTRALARAIALREAAAYRELRSTVH
;
A
#
# COMPACT_ATOMS: atom_id res chain seq x y z
N MET A 1 -5.18 -35.20 -1.94
CA MET A 1 -4.27 -34.04 -2.08
C MET A 1 -3.15 -34.22 -1.07
N SER A 2 -1.88 -34.12 -1.46
CA SER A 2 -0.76 -34.21 -0.50
C SER A 2 -0.60 -32.88 0.22
N LEU A 3 -0.59 -32.90 1.56
CA LEU A 3 -0.31 -31.71 2.36
C LEU A 3 1.11 -31.17 2.07
N PRO A 4 1.32 -29.85 2.01
CA PRO A 4 2.57 -29.26 1.51
C PRO A 4 3.71 -29.18 2.54
N PHE A 5 3.74 -30.02 3.57
CA PHE A 5 4.77 -30.01 4.62
C PHE A 5 5.11 -31.42 5.14
N ASN A 6 6.31 -31.56 5.70
CA ASN A 6 6.77 -32.81 6.32
C ASN A 6 5.88 -33.15 7.53
N MET A 7 5.10 -34.21 7.39
CA MET A 7 4.24 -34.73 8.45
C MET A 7 5.09 -35.26 9.61
N PRO A 8 4.72 -34.97 10.88
CA PRO A 8 5.28 -35.66 12.02
C PRO A 8 5.13 -37.18 11.86
N ALA A 9 6.21 -37.94 12.05
CA ALA A 9 6.15 -39.39 12.01
C ALA A 9 5.30 -39.93 13.17
N GLY A 10 4.51 -40.99 12.92
CA GLY A 10 3.77 -41.71 13.97
C GLY A 10 2.43 -41.10 14.39
N LEU A 11 1.81 -40.25 13.57
CA LEU A 11 0.45 -39.76 13.84
C LEU A 11 -0.57 -40.91 13.84
N THR A 12 -1.49 -40.90 14.80
CA THR A 12 -2.66 -41.80 14.79
C THR A 12 -3.65 -41.36 13.71
N PRO A 13 -4.57 -42.24 13.26
CA PRO A 13 -5.62 -41.86 12.30
C PRO A 13 -6.50 -40.69 12.78
N GLU A 14 -6.73 -40.56 14.09
CA GLU A 14 -7.46 -39.43 14.68
C GLU A 14 -6.67 -38.13 14.53
N ALA A 15 -5.37 -38.15 14.84
CA ALA A 15 -4.51 -36.98 14.72
C ALA A 15 -4.32 -36.54 13.27
N GLN A 16 -4.29 -37.49 12.31
CA GLN A 16 -4.26 -37.18 10.89
C GLN A 16 -5.54 -36.47 10.43
N ARG A 17 -6.72 -36.96 10.83
CA ARG A 17 -8.01 -36.31 10.52
C ARG A 17 -8.11 -34.91 11.14
N GLU A 18 -7.56 -34.71 12.33
CA GLU A 18 -7.53 -33.38 12.94
C GLU A 18 -6.61 -32.42 12.19
N LEU A 19 -5.45 -32.89 11.74
CA LEU A 19 -4.53 -32.07 10.95
C LEU A 19 -5.13 -31.65 9.60
N GLU A 20 -5.85 -32.56 8.93
CA GLU A 20 -6.57 -32.25 7.68
C GLU A 20 -7.62 -31.16 7.92
N ARG A 21 -8.45 -31.29 8.96
CA ARG A 21 -9.42 -30.26 9.35
C ARG A 21 -8.76 -28.93 9.68
N TRP A 22 -7.66 -28.96 10.43
CA TRP A 22 -6.92 -27.76 10.77
C TRP A 22 -6.33 -27.05 9.53
N ASP A 23 -5.85 -27.80 8.53
CA ASP A 23 -5.38 -27.21 7.28
C ASP A 23 -6.53 -26.60 6.48
N GLU A 24 -7.69 -27.26 6.42
CA GLU A 24 -8.90 -26.71 5.78
C GLU A 24 -9.31 -25.37 6.42
N ASP A 25 -9.40 -25.32 7.75
CA ASP A 25 -9.72 -24.10 8.50
C ASP A 25 -8.68 -22.99 8.26
N ARG A 26 -7.39 -23.35 8.27
CA ARG A 26 -6.28 -22.42 8.00
C ARG A 26 -6.36 -21.84 6.58
N GLN A 27 -6.66 -22.67 5.58
CA GLN A 27 -6.81 -22.23 4.19
C GLN A 27 -8.04 -21.33 4.02
N ALA A 28 -9.15 -21.66 4.67
CA ALA A 28 -10.34 -20.82 4.69
C ALA A 28 -10.03 -19.42 5.27
N LEU A 29 -9.27 -19.35 6.37
CA LEU A 29 -8.81 -18.09 6.94
C LEU A 29 -7.90 -17.31 5.99
N ILE A 30 -6.96 -17.96 5.30
CA ILE A 30 -6.11 -17.31 4.30
C ILE A 30 -6.95 -16.69 3.17
N VAL A 31 -7.97 -17.40 2.69
CA VAL A 31 -8.89 -16.88 1.66
C VAL A 31 -9.64 -15.65 2.18
N GLN A 32 -10.14 -15.68 3.41
CA GLN A 32 -10.82 -14.54 4.03
C GLN A 32 -9.90 -13.32 4.15
N ILE A 33 -8.66 -13.52 4.63
CA ILE A 33 -7.66 -12.44 4.76
C ILE A 33 -7.39 -11.80 3.40
N LYS A 34 -7.20 -12.61 2.35
CA LYS A 34 -6.94 -12.12 0.99
C LYS A 34 -8.11 -11.34 0.39
N ALA A 35 -9.33 -11.62 0.81
CA ALA A 35 -10.54 -10.96 0.31
C ALA A 35 -10.77 -9.55 0.89
N ILE A 36 -10.01 -9.11 1.89
CA ILE A 36 -10.17 -7.78 2.50
C ILE A 36 -9.78 -6.67 1.49
N PRO A 37 -10.74 -5.82 1.03
CA PRO A 37 -10.48 -4.85 -0.02
C PRO A 37 -10.03 -3.52 0.59
N LEU A 38 -8.72 -3.29 0.65
CA LEU A 38 -8.21 -1.99 1.08
C LEU A 38 -8.33 -0.94 -0.03
N ARG A 39 -8.80 0.26 0.32
CA ARG A 39 -8.77 1.48 -0.50
C ARG A 39 -7.35 2.05 -0.52
N ILE A 40 -6.74 2.10 -1.69
CA ILE A 40 -5.37 2.58 -1.88
C ILE A 40 -5.39 3.73 -2.89
N LEU A 41 -4.85 4.87 -2.47
CA LEU A 41 -4.67 6.03 -3.32
C LEU A 41 -3.23 6.05 -3.84
N VAL A 42 -3.05 6.26 -5.15
CA VAL A 42 -1.71 6.35 -5.76
C VAL A 42 -1.50 7.73 -6.35
N TRP A 43 -0.70 8.54 -5.66
CA TRP A 43 -0.27 9.87 -6.10
C TRP A 43 1.07 9.80 -6.84
N GLY A 44 1.25 10.69 -7.80
CA GLY A 44 2.43 10.70 -8.64
C GLY A 44 2.27 11.58 -9.86
N PRO A 45 3.16 11.47 -10.85
CA PRO A 45 3.00 12.21 -12.11
C PRO A 45 1.77 11.72 -12.86
N SER A 46 1.23 12.55 -13.75
CA SER A 46 0.10 12.20 -14.61
C SER A 46 0.34 10.87 -15.32
N SER A 47 -0.66 9.99 -15.35
CA SER A 47 -0.57 8.70 -16.06
C SER A 47 -0.40 8.85 -17.57
N ALA A 48 -0.63 10.05 -18.13
CA ALA A 48 -0.38 10.35 -19.53
C ALA A 48 1.09 10.74 -19.82
N SER A 49 1.90 10.97 -18.79
CA SER A 49 3.32 11.28 -18.95
C SER A 49 4.11 10.03 -19.37
N PRO A 50 5.09 10.15 -20.29
CA PRO A 50 5.97 9.03 -20.65
C PRO A 50 7.11 8.80 -19.64
N SER A 51 7.12 9.50 -18.49
CA SER A 51 8.19 9.35 -17.51
C SER A 51 8.19 7.95 -16.86
N PRO A 52 9.37 7.42 -16.45
CA PRO A 52 9.44 6.14 -15.74
C PRO A 52 8.53 6.07 -14.52
N ALA A 53 8.40 7.17 -13.78
CA ALA A 53 7.53 7.27 -12.61
C ALA A 53 6.03 7.21 -12.96
N ALA A 54 5.60 7.81 -14.07
CA ALA A 54 4.21 7.70 -14.51
C ALA A 54 3.86 6.28 -14.95
N ILE A 55 4.76 5.63 -15.69
CA ILE A 55 4.61 4.22 -16.08
C ILE A 55 4.54 3.34 -14.83
N LYS A 56 5.44 3.57 -13.85
CA LYS A 56 5.45 2.81 -12.61
C LYS A 56 4.20 3.03 -11.76
N ARG A 57 3.66 4.25 -11.72
CA ARG A 57 2.40 4.59 -11.05
C ARG A 57 1.26 3.71 -11.55
N VAL A 58 1.16 3.54 -12.87
CA VAL A 58 0.17 2.65 -13.52
C VAL A 58 0.40 1.20 -13.14
N GLN A 59 1.64 0.71 -13.24
CA GLN A 59 1.98 -0.66 -12.87
C GLN A 59 1.67 -0.97 -11.39
N ILE A 60 1.91 -0.02 -10.48
CA ILE A 60 1.57 -0.16 -9.06
C ILE A 60 0.06 -0.33 -8.89
N ARG A 61 -0.74 0.56 -9.48
CA ARG A 61 -2.20 0.46 -9.42
C ARG A 61 -2.66 -0.90 -9.96
N ASP A 62 -2.19 -1.31 -11.13
CA ASP A 62 -2.64 -2.53 -11.78
C ASP A 62 -2.27 -3.79 -10.99
N ALA A 63 -1.06 -3.82 -10.41
CA ALA A 63 -0.63 -4.92 -9.55
C ALA A 63 -1.46 -4.99 -8.26
N LEU A 64 -1.79 -3.84 -7.65
CA LEU A 64 -2.66 -3.78 -6.48
C LEU A 64 -4.08 -4.27 -6.80
N VAL A 65 -4.63 -3.87 -7.96
CA VAL A 65 -5.94 -4.36 -8.42
C VAL A 65 -5.92 -5.86 -8.64
N ALA A 66 -4.88 -6.40 -9.27
CA ALA A 66 -4.71 -7.85 -9.47
C ALA A 66 -4.66 -8.63 -8.14
N GLU A 67 -4.20 -7.99 -7.07
CA GLU A 67 -4.12 -8.54 -5.71
C GLU A 67 -5.41 -8.36 -4.88
N GLY A 68 -6.47 -7.82 -5.49
CA GLY A 68 -7.80 -7.66 -4.88
C GLY A 68 -8.00 -6.35 -4.11
N PHE A 69 -7.09 -5.38 -4.22
CA PHE A 69 -7.24 -4.07 -3.61
C PHE A 69 -8.09 -3.12 -4.47
N LEU A 70 -8.75 -2.14 -3.83
CA LEU A 70 -9.32 -1.00 -4.54
C LEU A 70 -8.24 0.09 -4.70
N ALA A 71 -7.41 -0.01 -5.73
CA ALA A 71 -6.36 0.97 -6.03
C ALA A 71 -6.81 1.95 -7.12
N VAL A 72 -6.70 3.25 -6.82
CA VAL A 72 -7.15 4.33 -7.71
C VAL A 72 -6.16 5.49 -7.75
N PHE A 73 -6.28 6.29 -8.80
CA PHE A 73 -5.62 7.58 -8.93
C PHE A 73 -6.53 8.69 -8.39
N SER A 74 -5.97 9.83 -7.97
CA SER A 74 -6.77 10.97 -7.48
C SER A 74 -7.65 11.58 -8.57
N GLU A 75 -7.24 11.44 -9.82
CA GLU A 75 -7.89 11.97 -11.02
C GLU A 75 -9.22 11.29 -11.37
N ILE A 76 -9.55 10.12 -10.78
CA ILE A 76 -10.83 9.44 -11.05
C ILE A 76 -12.05 10.29 -10.64
N TRP A 77 -11.83 11.30 -9.79
CA TRP A 77 -12.85 12.23 -9.30
C TRP A 77 -12.58 13.69 -9.71
N ALA A 78 -11.80 13.94 -10.76
CA ALA A 78 -11.47 15.30 -11.20
C ALA A 78 -12.70 16.20 -11.41
N ASP A 79 -13.86 15.62 -11.73
CA ASP A 79 -15.13 16.34 -11.92
C ASP A 79 -16.17 16.11 -10.80
N ALA A 80 -15.85 15.34 -9.75
CA ALA A 80 -16.87 14.68 -8.94
C ALA A 80 -17.53 15.54 -7.84
N ALA A 81 -17.02 16.74 -7.57
CA ALA A 81 -17.59 17.63 -6.55
C ALA A 81 -17.55 19.09 -6.99
N SER A 82 -18.53 19.47 -7.80
CA SER A 82 -18.77 20.87 -8.16
C SER A 82 -18.86 21.72 -6.89
N GLY A 83 -18.02 22.76 -6.78
CA GLY A 83 -18.04 23.72 -5.66
C GLY A 83 -17.01 23.46 -4.55
N LEU A 84 -16.23 22.38 -4.62
CA LEU A 84 -15.09 22.16 -3.72
C LEU A 84 -13.76 22.51 -4.41
N SER A 85 -12.78 22.93 -3.61
CA SER A 85 -11.41 23.13 -4.10
C SER A 85 -10.73 21.78 -4.37
N GLN A 86 -9.75 21.76 -5.28
CA GLN A 86 -8.95 20.55 -5.54
C GLN A 86 -8.32 19.99 -4.25
N LYS A 87 -7.75 20.86 -3.41
CA LYS A 87 -7.18 20.48 -2.11
C LYS A 87 -8.21 19.82 -1.19
N THR A 88 -9.45 20.30 -1.18
CA THR A 88 -10.53 19.69 -0.40
C THR A 88 -10.86 18.29 -0.94
N ASN A 89 -10.89 18.11 -2.26
CA ASN A 89 -11.13 16.79 -2.86
C ASN A 89 -10.00 15.81 -2.56
N GLU A 90 -8.75 16.23 -2.67
CA GLU A 90 -7.59 15.39 -2.33
C GLU A 90 -7.58 15.04 -0.83
N LEU A 91 -7.97 15.99 0.04
CA LEU A 91 -8.12 15.74 1.47
C LEU A 91 -9.19 14.66 1.76
N THR A 92 -10.36 14.71 1.12
CA THR A 92 -11.41 13.69 1.37
C THR A 92 -10.99 12.31 0.88
N GLN A 93 -10.27 12.23 -0.24
CA GLN A 93 -9.67 10.98 -0.72
C GLN A 93 -8.63 10.45 0.27
N ALA A 94 -7.72 11.29 0.75
CA ALA A 94 -6.68 10.92 1.69
C ALA A 94 -7.24 10.44 3.05
N LEU A 95 -8.30 11.10 3.54
CA LEU A 95 -8.98 10.72 4.79
C LEU A 95 -9.63 9.33 4.69
N THR A 96 -10.19 9.01 3.53
CA THR A 96 -10.92 7.76 3.31
C THR A 96 -10.04 6.60 2.84
N ALA A 97 -8.86 6.87 2.28
CA ALA A 97 -7.89 5.84 1.95
C ALA A 97 -7.39 5.08 3.19
N HIS A 98 -7.01 3.80 3.02
CA HIS A 98 -6.29 3.03 4.03
C HIS A 98 -4.77 3.14 3.86
N LEU A 99 -4.31 3.31 2.62
CA LEU A 99 -2.91 3.53 2.25
C LEU A 99 -2.85 4.58 1.13
N ILE A 100 -1.83 5.44 1.16
CA ILE A 100 -1.53 6.42 0.13
C ILE A 100 -0.10 6.15 -0.34
N ILE A 101 0.09 5.76 -1.59
CA ILE A 101 1.42 5.55 -2.18
C ILE A 101 1.76 6.79 -3.01
N ILE A 102 2.92 7.39 -2.76
CA ILE A 102 3.30 8.68 -3.34
C ILE A 102 4.61 8.51 -4.11
N LEU A 103 4.59 8.71 -5.43
CA LEU A 103 5.78 8.76 -6.29
C LEU A 103 6.20 10.21 -6.53
N ILE A 104 7.34 10.62 -5.96
CA ILE A 104 7.78 12.03 -6.00
C ILE A 104 8.47 12.40 -7.33
N GLU A 105 9.11 11.44 -8.01
CA GLU A 105 9.91 11.74 -9.20
C GLU A 105 9.07 12.33 -10.34
N GLY A 106 9.44 13.54 -10.77
CA GLY A 106 8.76 14.25 -11.84
C GLY A 106 7.35 14.73 -11.50
N SER A 107 6.94 14.75 -10.22
CA SER A 107 5.59 15.19 -9.82
C SER A 107 5.61 16.30 -8.77
N PRO A 108 5.58 17.57 -9.20
CA PRO A 108 5.37 18.70 -8.30
C PRO A 108 4.05 18.60 -7.53
N GLY A 109 2.99 18.04 -8.15
CA GLY A 109 1.69 17.82 -7.50
C GLY A 109 1.80 16.85 -6.33
N ALA A 110 2.40 15.67 -6.54
CA ALA A 110 2.60 14.69 -5.47
C ALA A 110 3.48 15.21 -4.33
N LEU A 111 4.47 16.06 -4.66
CA LEU A 111 5.28 16.74 -3.65
C LEU A 111 4.45 17.73 -2.82
N ALA A 112 3.56 18.50 -3.46
CA ALA A 112 2.66 19.43 -2.79
C ALA A 112 1.64 18.68 -1.90
N GLU A 113 1.02 17.62 -2.40
CA GLU A 113 0.10 16.76 -1.64
C GLU A 113 0.78 16.17 -0.39
N MET A 114 2.03 15.70 -0.52
CA MET A 114 2.82 15.22 0.63
C MET A 114 2.99 16.33 1.67
N HIS A 115 3.37 17.55 1.26
CA HIS A 115 3.53 18.68 2.19
C HIS A 115 2.22 19.08 2.87
N ASP A 116 1.15 19.20 2.08
CA ASP A 116 -0.15 19.67 2.55
C ASP A 116 -0.78 18.75 3.58
N PHE A 117 -0.52 17.43 3.49
CA PHE A 117 -1.22 16.45 4.30
C PHE A 117 -0.32 15.68 5.28
N SER A 118 1.00 15.75 5.17
CA SER A 118 1.93 15.08 6.12
C SER A 118 1.91 15.67 7.53
N SER A 119 1.42 16.90 7.71
CA SER A 119 1.25 17.50 9.05
C SER A 119 0.05 16.94 9.81
N ARG A 120 -0.81 16.16 9.15
CA ARG A 120 -1.99 15.54 9.75
C ARG A 120 -1.71 14.08 10.06
N GLU A 121 -1.64 13.73 11.34
CA GLU A 121 -1.27 12.38 11.79
C GLU A 121 -2.17 11.26 11.22
N ASP A 122 -3.47 11.53 11.12
CA ASP A 122 -4.47 10.58 10.60
C ASP A 122 -4.23 10.19 9.14
N ILE A 123 -3.59 11.07 8.36
CA ILE A 123 -3.19 10.86 6.97
C ILE A 123 -1.73 10.41 6.88
N ALA A 124 -0.82 11.08 7.58
CA ALA A 124 0.62 10.86 7.54
C ALA A 124 1.02 9.39 7.79
N ARG A 125 0.38 8.74 8.76
CA ARG A 125 0.60 7.31 9.07
C ARG A 125 0.26 6.37 7.91
N LYS A 126 -0.58 6.82 6.97
CA LYS A 126 -1.02 6.06 5.79
C LYS A 126 -0.18 6.35 4.55
N MET A 127 0.72 7.33 4.58
CA MET A 127 1.53 7.72 3.42
C MET A 127 2.76 6.83 3.28
N LEU A 128 2.93 6.13 2.17
CA LEU A 128 4.20 5.56 1.74
C LEU A 128 4.81 6.48 0.68
N VAL A 129 5.82 7.25 1.06
CA VAL A 129 6.54 8.16 0.15
C VAL A 129 7.68 7.40 -0.50
N MET A 130 7.66 7.31 -1.83
CA MET A 130 8.71 6.68 -2.62
C MET A 130 9.45 7.75 -3.42
N CYS A 131 10.73 7.93 -3.12
CA CYS A 131 11.52 9.05 -3.61
C CYS A 131 12.91 8.62 -4.12
N PRO A 132 13.38 9.14 -5.27
CA PRO A 132 14.76 8.92 -5.68
C PRO A 132 15.74 9.42 -4.63
N ARG A 133 16.78 8.63 -4.35
CA ARG A 133 17.82 8.97 -3.37
C ARG A 133 18.54 10.26 -3.74
N LYS A 134 18.68 10.58 -5.02
CA LYS A 134 19.24 11.86 -5.51
C LYS A 134 18.47 13.10 -5.00
N TYR A 135 17.23 12.94 -4.54
CA TYR A 135 16.43 14.03 -3.94
C TYR A 135 16.46 14.05 -2.41
N SER A 136 17.16 13.10 -1.78
CA SER A 136 17.21 12.98 -0.31
C SER A 136 17.76 14.23 0.39
N ASP A 137 18.60 15.00 -0.30
CA ASP A 137 19.13 16.25 0.21
C ASP A 137 18.21 17.47 0.06
N GLY A 138 17.08 17.31 -0.64
CA GLY A 138 16.11 18.38 -0.88
C GLY A 138 15.31 18.75 0.36
N TYR A 139 14.88 20.01 0.44
CA TYR A 139 14.13 20.56 1.58
C TYR A 139 12.92 19.70 1.95
N SER A 140 12.12 19.29 0.96
CA SER A 140 10.91 18.50 1.19
C SER A 140 11.19 17.16 1.86
N ILE A 141 12.30 16.50 1.50
CA ILE A 141 12.66 15.19 2.04
C ILE A 141 13.31 15.35 3.42
N LYS A 142 14.16 16.36 3.61
CA LYS A 142 14.74 16.70 4.93
C LYS A 142 13.71 17.21 5.94
N GLY A 143 12.61 17.80 5.47
CA GLY A 143 11.48 18.26 6.30
C GLY A 143 10.42 17.17 6.44
N ALA A 144 9.36 17.27 5.64
CA ALA A 144 8.20 16.38 5.70
C ALA A 144 8.57 14.89 5.55
N GLY A 145 9.48 14.54 4.63
CA GLY A 145 9.94 13.17 4.46
C GLY A 145 10.61 12.60 5.73
N ALA A 146 11.46 13.38 6.39
CA ALA A 146 12.14 12.98 7.62
C ALA A 146 11.14 12.74 8.76
N ILE A 147 10.12 13.59 8.90
CA ILE A 147 9.06 13.40 9.90
C ILE A 147 8.30 12.11 9.63
N LEU A 148 7.87 11.87 8.38
CA LEU A 148 7.18 10.64 8.00
C LEU A 148 8.03 9.39 8.26
N ASN A 149 9.34 9.49 8.02
CA ASN A 149 10.25 8.38 8.25
C ASN A 149 10.44 8.09 9.74
N VAL A 150 10.71 9.12 10.55
CA VAL A 150 10.96 8.97 11.99
C VAL A 150 9.71 8.49 12.71
N ALA A 151 8.54 9.03 12.37
CA ALA A 151 7.29 8.68 13.05
C ALA A 151 6.72 7.33 12.60
N PHE A 152 6.86 6.96 11.33
CA PHE A 152 6.09 5.84 10.75
C PHE A 152 6.90 4.88 9.87
N GLY A 153 8.19 5.14 9.62
CA GLY A 153 9.00 4.33 8.70
C GLY A 153 8.49 4.39 7.26
N ASN A 154 7.93 5.53 6.86
CA ASN A 154 7.10 5.69 5.67
C ASN A 154 7.80 6.37 4.49
N LEU A 155 9.15 6.45 4.51
CA LEU A 155 9.95 7.00 3.43
C LEU A 155 10.84 5.91 2.80
N ASP A 156 10.55 5.57 1.56
CA ASP A 156 11.32 4.65 0.73
C ASP A 156 12.22 5.41 -0.24
N LEU A 157 13.53 5.38 0.01
CA LEU A 157 14.53 6.01 -0.86
C LEU A 157 15.11 4.98 -1.84
N TYR A 158 14.84 5.15 -3.14
CA TYR A 158 15.31 4.25 -4.19
C TYR A 158 16.45 4.84 -5.03
N GLN A 159 17.33 3.98 -5.54
CA GLN A 159 18.42 4.35 -6.45
C GLN A 159 17.92 4.50 -7.88
N ASP A 160 18.70 5.17 -8.73
CA ASP A 160 18.44 5.20 -10.17
C ASP A 160 18.40 3.77 -10.74
N GLY A 161 17.49 3.50 -11.68
CA GLY A 161 17.28 2.16 -12.24
C GLY A 161 16.33 1.26 -11.45
N GLU A 162 16.11 1.51 -10.14
CA GLU A 162 15.20 0.68 -9.33
C GLU A 162 13.73 0.86 -9.71
N ILE A 163 13.37 2.02 -10.26
CA ILE A 163 12.03 2.26 -10.73
C ILE A 163 11.75 1.39 -11.96
N GLU A 164 12.69 1.27 -12.89
CA GLU A 164 12.59 0.40 -14.06
C GLU A 164 12.62 -1.09 -13.67
N ASN A 165 13.51 -1.48 -12.75
CA ASN A 165 13.74 -2.87 -12.31
C ASN A 165 12.67 -3.43 -11.36
N CYS A 166 11.49 -2.80 -11.27
CA CYS A 166 10.35 -3.23 -10.46
C CYS A 166 10.55 -3.27 -8.94
N ASN A 167 11.69 -2.86 -8.39
CA ASN A 167 11.90 -2.82 -6.94
C ASN A 167 10.89 -1.89 -6.24
N VAL A 168 10.62 -0.72 -6.83
CA VAL A 168 9.62 0.23 -6.34
C VAL A 168 8.22 -0.41 -6.33
N LEU A 169 7.86 -1.15 -7.37
CA LEU A 169 6.59 -1.87 -7.45
C LEU A 169 6.49 -2.94 -6.35
N THR A 170 7.53 -3.76 -6.19
CA THR A 170 7.57 -4.83 -5.19
C THR A 170 7.39 -4.29 -3.77
N ARG A 171 8.07 -3.19 -3.42
CA ARG A 171 7.96 -2.58 -2.09
C ARG A 171 6.59 -1.94 -1.85
N ALA A 172 6.02 -1.27 -2.86
CA ALA A 172 4.67 -0.73 -2.80
C ALA A 172 3.63 -1.84 -2.53
N LEU A 173 3.73 -2.95 -3.26
CA LEU A 173 2.82 -4.08 -3.09
C LEU A 173 3.00 -4.76 -1.73
N ALA A 174 4.24 -5.00 -1.30
CA ALA A 174 4.54 -5.59 0.00
C ALA A 174 3.94 -4.76 1.15
N ARG A 175 3.98 -3.42 1.06
CA ARG A 175 3.36 -2.53 2.05
C ARG A 175 1.84 -2.71 2.12
N ALA A 176 1.16 -2.81 0.96
CA ALA A 176 -0.28 -3.02 0.90
C ALA A 176 -0.69 -4.39 1.49
N ILE A 177 0.05 -5.45 1.17
CA ILE A 177 -0.18 -6.80 1.70
C ILE A 177 0.00 -6.82 3.22
N ALA A 178 1.10 -6.25 3.73
CA ALA A 178 1.34 -6.18 5.17
C ALA A 178 0.22 -5.40 5.90
N LEU A 179 -0.33 -4.35 5.29
CA LEU A 179 -1.45 -3.61 5.85
C LEU A 179 -2.74 -4.44 5.88
N ARG A 180 -2.99 -5.27 4.86
CA ARG A 180 -4.13 -6.20 4.80
C ARG A 180 -4.05 -7.23 5.92
N GLU A 181 -2.88 -7.83 6.12
CA GLU A 181 -2.63 -8.79 7.20
C GLU A 181 -2.82 -8.16 8.58
N ALA A 182 -2.31 -6.93 8.77
CA ALA A 182 -2.50 -6.18 10.02
C ALA A 182 -3.99 -5.81 10.27
N ALA A 183 -4.77 -5.54 9.21
CA ALA A 183 -6.20 -5.33 9.33
C ALA A 183 -6.92 -6.61 9.78
N ALA A 184 -6.64 -7.73 9.12
CA ALA A 184 -7.21 -9.02 9.48
C ALA A 184 -6.90 -9.41 10.93
N TYR A 185 -5.66 -9.20 11.40
CA TYR A 185 -5.28 -9.51 12.77
C TYR A 185 -6.15 -8.75 13.80
N ARG A 186 -6.49 -7.49 13.52
CA ARG A 186 -7.35 -6.69 14.40
C ARG A 186 -8.79 -7.20 14.42
N GLU A 187 -9.32 -7.60 13.27
CA GLU A 187 -10.67 -8.17 13.17
C GLU A 187 -10.75 -9.53 13.88
N LEU A 188 -9.81 -10.45 13.61
CA LEU A 188 -9.77 -11.76 14.24
C LEU A 188 -9.62 -11.67 15.77
N ARG A 189 -8.82 -10.72 16.28
CA ARG A 189 -8.69 -10.49 17.72
C ARG A 189 -10.00 -10.02 18.36
N SER A 190 -10.83 -9.27 17.63
CA SER A 190 -12.13 -8.82 18.12
C SER A 190 -13.19 -9.92 18.19
N THR A 191 -12.95 -11.07 17.55
CA THR A 191 -13.87 -12.22 17.54
C THR A 191 -13.52 -13.26 18.61
N VAL A 192 -12.28 -13.26 19.12
CA VAL A 192 -11.75 -14.28 20.05
C VAL A 192 -11.79 -13.81 21.52
N HIS A 193 -12.18 -12.56 21.78
CA HIS A 193 -12.32 -11.97 23.12
C HIS A 193 -13.69 -11.34 23.29
#